data_AF-A0A2V6F8H0-F1
#
_entry.id   AF-A0A2V6F8H0-F1
#
_cell.length_a   1.000
_cell.length_b   1.000
_cell.length_c   1.000
_cell.angle_alpha   90.00
_cell.angle_beta   90.00
_cell.angle_gamma   90.00
#
_symmetry.space_group_name_H-M   'P 1'
#
loop_
_entity.id
_entity.type
_entity.pdbx_description
1 polymer ?
#
loop_
_entity_poly.entity_id
_entity_poly.type
_entity_poly.pdbx_seq_one_letter_code
_entity_poly.pdbx_strand_id
1 'polypeptide(L)'
;MSNAQVRCVAERTRLQSLLNSLRELEGLPPLPQAGSTVPRKPTTLQGPGVKMPNPEYNQEAIEKWHKEHDAEVAELRQKLESPDCATLNPPPEPTHPYDLMFDQIDDTGVALAPVWNSTRTPPLFTTPDPSQCGNGKPWQSPCTSQPTEINNNPGLCPTGELGGHANWIAATYMGRLTWESHSLESQDDDYNFNLLPWIPSTALVPWITSTDNQLTGLHIEFSSDETIDHFHTPWWSSFHSAVDDDDSRSIANPFGEPRREMVWGERKALQMVQGNFAIVTGLMGVDCAHSCGAEIHPVWAMAIHVQDDPDDDRWAFFARNWGNEGYCASKLEVLNTQSFTFRLPWRPGATQVDVIGQNFLWRSSDNASGTIDPRPNEQALLVTLNLAAPNEKDRVNGELHLKWQGSPKKSFLARAEATRVGDVQKAIQKIESTKAGGTPAGKTAAEATIATAIGNRQAIEAEAEVAIENAKLTARQKLLLKQKLPSPDLTADSRRGVLQRSSTTKSASSPLVVSVAPDPRGQARSRQRAAALKAARASTP
;
A
#
# COMPACT_ATOMS: atom_id res chain seq x y z
N MET A 1 -20.42 -3.63 -0.32
CA MET A 1 -21.36 -2.84 0.51
C MET A 1 -22.16 -1.91 -0.41
N SER A 2 -23.38 -1.49 -0.08
CA SER A 2 -24.07 -0.45 -0.88
C SER A 2 -23.35 0.90 -0.71
N ASN A 3 -23.47 1.81 -1.69
CA ASN A 3 -22.99 3.20 -1.53
C ASN A 3 -23.57 3.85 -0.26
N ALA A 4 -24.77 3.45 0.16
CA ALA A 4 -25.37 3.87 1.42
C ALA A 4 -24.56 3.38 2.64
N GLN A 5 -24.06 2.15 2.65
CA GLN A 5 -23.24 1.63 3.74
C GLN A 5 -21.93 2.41 3.93
N VAL A 6 -21.19 2.68 2.85
CA VAL A 6 -19.95 3.49 2.91
C VAL A 6 -20.27 4.88 3.46
N ARG A 7 -21.34 5.51 2.95
CA ARG A 7 -21.83 6.80 3.43
C ARG A 7 -22.18 6.79 4.92
N CYS A 8 -22.88 5.77 5.40
CA CYS A 8 -23.22 5.64 6.81
C CYS A 8 -21.99 5.43 7.71
N VAL A 9 -21.00 4.66 7.25
CA VAL A 9 -19.72 4.52 7.98
C VAL A 9 -19.01 5.87 8.03
N ALA A 10 -18.97 6.61 6.92
CA ALA A 10 -18.36 7.93 6.87
C ALA A 10 -19.06 8.93 7.82
N GLU A 11 -20.39 9.00 7.78
CA GLU A 11 -21.19 9.85 8.66
C GLU A 11 -21.02 9.45 10.14
N ARG A 12 -20.90 8.16 10.44
CA ARG A 12 -20.65 7.65 11.80
C ARG A 12 -19.25 8.00 12.29
N THR A 13 -18.23 7.80 11.47
CA THR A 13 -16.84 8.18 11.78
C THR A 13 -16.73 9.70 11.99
N ARG A 14 -17.42 10.49 11.16
CA ARG A 14 -17.48 11.95 11.32
C ARG A 14 -18.13 12.36 12.63
N LEU A 15 -19.30 11.80 12.95
CA LEU A 15 -19.98 12.06 14.22
C LEU A 15 -19.09 11.64 15.40
N GLN A 16 -18.44 10.49 15.30
CA GLN A 16 -17.54 9.98 16.33
C GLN A 16 -16.33 10.90 16.56
N SER A 17 -15.76 11.44 15.49
CA SER A 17 -14.66 12.42 15.57
C SER A 17 -15.09 13.71 16.25
N LEU A 18 -16.26 14.26 15.90
CA LEU A 18 -16.81 15.46 16.55
C LEU A 18 -17.03 15.22 18.05
N LEU A 19 -17.67 14.10 18.40
CA LEU A 19 -17.92 13.76 19.81
C LEU A 19 -16.62 13.53 20.59
N ASN A 20 -15.58 12.99 19.97
CA ASN A 20 -14.28 12.84 20.62
C ASN A 20 -13.57 14.18 20.81
N SER A 21 -13.69 15.12 19.87
CA SER A 21 -13.18 16.49 20.01
C SER A 21 -13.85 17.23 21.18
N LEU A 22 -15.18 17.12 21.32
CA LEU A 22 -15.87 17.71 22.48
C LEU A 22 -15.39 17.07 23.79
N ARG A 23 -15.28 15.73 23.83
CA ARG A 23 -14.83 15.01 25.03
C ARG A 23 -13.41 15.40 25.45
N GLU A 24 -12.53 15.66 24.50
CA GLU A 24 -11.19 16.17 24.79
C GLU A 24 -11.25 17.54 25.49
N LEU A 25 -12.08 18.46 25.02
CA LEU A 25 -12.32 19.76 25.68
C LEU A 25 -12.91 19.60 27.09
N GLU A 26 -13.72 18.56 27.30
CA GLU A 26 -14.29 18.19 28.60
C GLU A 26 -13.31 17.38 29.49
N GLY A 27 -12.08 17.12 29.04
CA GLY A 27 -11.13 16.29 29.79
C GLY A 27 -11.61 14.83 29.97
N LEU A 28 -12.51 14.36 29.11
CA LEU A 28 -13.03 13.00 29.07
C LEU A 28 -12.21 12.13 28.08
N PRO A 29 -12.05 10.83 28.35
CA PRO A 29 -11.41 9.92 27.40
C PRO A 29 -12.27 9.81 26.12
N PRO A 30 -11.67 9.58 24.94
CA PRO A 30 -12.43 9.39 23.71
C PRO A 30 -13.40 8.22 23.84
N LEU A 31 -14.53 8.28 23.12
CA LEU A 31 -15.46 7.17 23.05
C LEU A 31 -14.75 5.95 22.44
N PRO A 32 -15.08 4.73 22.89
CA PRO A 32 -14.59 3.52 22.25
C PRO A 32 -15.02 3.49 20.79
N GLN A 33 -14.11 3.07 19.90
CA GLN A 33 -14.46 2.84 18.50
C GLN A 33 -15.62 1.84 18.41
N ALA A 34 -16.56 2.11 17.50
CA ALA A 34 -17.71 1.24 17.26
C ALA A 34 -17.21 -0.20 16.96
N GLY A 35 -17.63 -1.17 17.77
CA GLY A 35 -17.19 -2.58 17.66
C GLY A 35 -16.10 -3.00 18.66
N SER A 36 -15.50 -2.08 19.42
CA SER A 36 -14.58 -2.45 20.51
C SER A 36 -15.37 -3.01 21.70
N THR A 37 -15.14 -4.28 22.05
CA THR A 37 -15.71 -4.88 23.26
C THR A 37 -15.16 -4.18 24.50
N VAL A 38 -15.99 -3.35 25.14
CA VAL A 38 -15.67 -2.72 26.42
C VAL A 38 -15.40 -3.82 27.46
N PRO A 39 -14.28 -3.79 28.21
CA PRO A 39 -14.10 -4.69 29.34
C PRO A 39 -15.27 -4.54 30.31
N ARG A 40 -15.99 -5.65 30.59
CA ARG A 40 -17.20 -5.68 31.45
C ARG A 40 -16.97 -5.23 32.92
N LYS A 41 -15.77 -4.78 33.28
CA LYS A 41 -15.49 -4.19 34.59
C LYS A 41 -14.78 -2.84 34.41
N PRO A 42 -15.32 -1.76 35.02
CA PRO A 42 -14.57 -0.52 35.18
C PRO A 42 -13.27 -0.88 35.90
N THR A 43 -12.13 -0.63 35.26
CA THR A 43 -10.87 -0.63 36.00
C THR A 43 -10.95 0.59 36.91
N THR A 44 -11.17 0.38 38.20
CA THR A 44 -11.13 1.45 39.19
C THR A 44 -9.71 2.03 39.20
N LEU A 45 -9.50 3.09 38.40
CA LEU A 45 -8.40 4.03 38.57
C LEU A 45 -8.67 4.84 39.85
N GLN A 46 -8.57 4.18 40.99
CA GLN A 46 -8.54 4.80 42.31
C GLN A 46 -7.33 4.23 43.06
N GLY A 47 -6.14 4.49 42.52
CA GLY A 47 -4.92 4.47 43.32
C GLY A 47 -4.84 5.80 44.10
N PRO A 48 -4.61 5.80 45.42
CA PRO A 48 -4.41 7.03 46.17
C PRO A 48 -3.13 7.71 45.66
N GLY A 49 -3.29 8.85 44.97
CA GLY A 49 -2.16 9.69 44.54
C GLY A 49 -2.16 10.15 43.09
N VAL A 50 -3.08 9.69 42.24
CA VAL A 50 -3.25 10.29 40.90
C VAL A 50 -4.04 11.59 41.06
N LYS A 51 -3.33 12.73 41.17
CA LYS A 51 -3.95 14.02 40.91
C LYS A 51 -4.39 14.01 39.46
N MET A 52 -5.70 13.91 39.22
CA MET A 52 -6.29 14.25 37.92
C MET A 52 -5.74 15.63 37.54
N PRO A 53 -5.21 15.82 36.32
CA PRO A 53 -4.82 17.15 35.87
C PRO A 53 -6.02 18.05 36.09
N ASN A 54 -5.83 19.11 36.87
CA ASN A 54 -6.87 20.07 37.21
C ASN A 54 -7.36 20.69 35.88
N PRO A 55 -8.56 20.36 35.38
CA PRO A 55 -9.07 20.95 34.16
C PRO A 55 -9.79 22.20 34.63
N GLU A 56 -9.15 23.36 34.52
CA GLU A 56 -9.97 24.52 34.18
C GLU A 56 -10.56 24.17 32.81
N TYR A 57 -11.75 23.59 32.82
CA TYR A 57 -12.57 23.37 31.64
C TYR A 57 -12.55 24.69 30.88
N ASN A 58 -12.03 24.66 29.66
CA ASN A 58 -12.02 25.85 28.82
C ASN A 58 -13.46 26.06 28.34
N GLN A 59 -14.27 26.66 29.22
CA GLN A 59 -15.70 26.84 29.00
C GLN A 59 -15.94 27.66 27.72
N GLU A 60 -15.09 28.64 27.44
CA GLU A 60 -15.13 29.41 26.20
C GLU A 60 -14.88 28.52 24.97
N ALA A 61 -13.92 27.58 25.03
CA ALA A 61 -13.68 26.63 23.94
C ALA A 61 -14.84 25.65 23.76
N ILE A 62 -15.47 25.18 24.84
CA ILE A 62 -16.65 24.30 24.78
C ILE A 62 -17.84 25.03 24.18
N GLU A 63 -18.12 26.27 24.63
CA GLU A 63 -19.18 27.11 24.09
C GLU A 63 -18.96 27.42 22.61
N LYS A 64 -17.71 27.70 22.22
CA LYS A 64 -17.32 27.88 20.82
C LYS A 64 -17.55 26.61 20.01
N TRP A 65 -17.14 25.45 20.53
CA TRP A 65 -17.34 24.15 19.87
C TRP A 65 -18.82 23.89 19.60
N HIS A 66 -19.69 24.09 20.60
CA HIS A 66 -21.15 23.92 20.44
C HIS A 66 -21.71 24.84 19.36
N LYS A 67 -21.30 26.12 19.36
CA LYS A 67 -21.70 27.08 18.34
C LYS A 67 -21.28 26.67 16.93
N GLU A 68 -20.13 26.01 16.78
CA GLU A 68 -19.57 25.60 15.49
C GLU A 68 -20.11 24.24 15.01
N HIS A 69 -20.46 23.32 15.91
CA HIS A 69 -20.69 21.91 15.55
C HIS A 69 -22.06 21.32 15.91
N ASP A 70 -22.88 21.97 16.74
CA ASP A 70 -24.16 21.37 17.17
C ASP A 70 -25.11 21.09 15.99
N ALA A 71 -25.14 21.97 14.99
CA ALA A 71 -25.95 21.77 13.78
C ALA A 71 -25.48 20.56 12.96
N GLU A 72 -24.16 20.41 12.79
CA GLU A 72 -23.55 19.27 12.08
C GLU A 72 -23.81 17.96 12.83
N VAL A 73 -23.65 17.96 14.16
CA VAL A 73 -23.94 16.81 15.02
C VAL A 73 -25.40 16.39 14.90
N ALA A 74 -26.34 17.34 14.91
CA ALA A 74 -27.77 17.06 14.75
C ALA A 74 -28.08 16.47 13.37
N GLU A 75 -27.52 17.05 12.30
CA GLU A 75 -27.68 16.55 10.94
C GLU A 75 -27.11 15.13 10.77
N LEU A 76 -25.92 14.86 11.31
CA LEU A 76 -25.29 13.53 11.27
C LEU A 76 -26.11 12.49 12.05
N ARG A 77 -26.63 12.85 13.22
CA ARG A 77 -27.54 11.96 13.97
C ARG A 77 -28.79 11.65 13.17
N GLN A 78 -29.40 12.66 12.56
CA GLN A 78 -30.59 12.46 11.71
C GLN A 78 -30.29 11.56 10.50
N LYS A 79 -29.15 11.74 9.83
CA LYS A 79 -28.72 10.89 8.71
C LYS A 79 -28.47 9.45 9.17
N LEU A 80 -27.83 9.26 10.31
CA LEU A 80 -27.58 7.94 10.88
C LEU A 80 -28.85 7.24 11.39
N GLU A 81 -29.90 8.00 11.71
CA GLU A 81 -31.25 7.51 12.04
C GLU A 81 -32.11 7.24 10.79
N SER A 82 -31.67 7.68 9.59
CA SER A 82 -32.39 7.38 8.35
C SER A 82 -32.51 5.88 8.11
N PRO A 83 -33.55 5.38 7.42
CA PRO A 83 -33.71 3.94 7.15
C PRO A 83 -32.47 3.30 6.48
N ASP A 84 -31.77 4.08 5.66
CA ASP A 84 -30.56 3.67 4.97
C ASP A 84 -29.41 3.35 5.94
N CYS A 85 -29.29 4.08 7.06
CA CYS A 85 -28.27 3.86 8.08
C CYS A 85 -28.76 3.08 9.31
N ALA A 86 -30.04 3.16 9.64
CA ALA A 86 -30.66 2.51 10.78
C ALA A 86 -30.72 0.98 10.61
N THR A 87 -30.86 0.49 9.38
CA THR A 87 -30.78 -0.95 9.05
C THR A 87 -29.34 -1.50 9.10
N LEU A 88 -28.35 -0.62 9.24
CA LEU A 88 -26.92 -0.91 9.28
C LEU A 88 -26.32 -0.70 10.68
N ASN A 89 -27.11 -0.87 11.73
CA ASN A 89 -26.67 -0.65 13.11
C ASN A 89 -26.96 -1.85 14.03
N PRO A 90 -25.93 -2.68 14.33
CA PRO A 90 -24.62 -2.72 13.67
C PRO A 90 -24.80 -3.18 12.20
N PRO A 91 -23.86 -2.86 11.28
CA PRO A 91 -23.82 -3.54 9.99
C PRO A 91 -23.86 -5.03 10.31
N PRO A 92 -24.67 -5.86 9.62
CA PRO A 92 -24.64 -7.29 9.87
C PRO A 92 -23.19 -7.72 9.83
N GLU A 93 -22.73 -8.34 10.94
CA GLU A 93 -21.35 -8.80 11.05
C GLU A 93 -21.06 -9.59 9.77
N PRO A 94 -20.00 -9.23 9.02
CA PRO A 94 -19.68 -9.89 7.77
C PRO A 94 -19.69 -11.40 7.99
N THR A 95 -20.64 -12.07 7.35
CA THR A 95 -20.90 -13.49 7.62
C THR A 95 -20.17 -14.40 6.64
N HIS A 96 -19.63 -13.84 5.55
CA HIS A 96 -19.05 -14.64 4.47
C HIS A 96 -17.54 -14.39 4.31
N PRO A 97 -16.78 -15.38 3.82
CA PRO A 97 -15.31 -15.31 3.74
C PRO A 97 -14.78 -14.08 3.00
N TYR A 98 -15.44 -13.66 1.92
CA TYR A 98 -15.01 -12.53 1.07
C TYR A 98 -15.83 -11.26 1.29
N ASP A 99 -16.44 -11.10 2.46
CA ASP A 99 -16.93 -9.79 2.86
C ASP A 99 -15.74 -8.92 3.31
N LEU A 100 -15.54 -7.76 2.67
CA LEU A 100 -14.54 -6.79 3.10
C LEU A 100 -14.97 -6.11 4.40
N MET A 101 -14.01 -5.93 5.29
CA MET A 101 -14.23 -5.39 6.62
C MET A 101 -13.28 -4.25 6.90
N PHE A 102 -13.82 -3.12 7.33
CA PHE A 102 -13.07 -1.95 7.74
C PHE A 102 -13.84 -1.24 8.85
N ASP A 103 -13.10 -0.52 9.71
CA ASP A 103 -13.67 0.29 10.79
C ASP A 103 -13.36 1.79 10.61
N GLN A 104 -12.61 2.14 9.57
CA GLN A 104 -12.12 3.47 9.29
C GLN A 104 -12.30 3.82 7.81
N ILE A 105 -12.44 5.12 7.57
CA ILE A 105 -12.36 5.73 6.24
C ILE A 105 -11.19 6.72 6.26
N ASP A 106 -10.61 6.97 5.09
CA ASP A 106 -9.61 8.02 4.94
C ASP A 106 -10.24 9.42 4.80
N ASP A 107 -9.38 10.45 4.67
CA ASP A 107 -9.82 11.84 4.50
C ASP A 107 -10.50 12.11 3.13
N THR A 108 -10.54 11.13 2.22
CA THR A 108 -11.29 11.16 0.95
C THR A 108 -12.63 10.42 1.08
N GLY A 109 -12.89 9.75 2.21
CA GLY A 109 -14.13 9.03 2.48
C GLY A 109 -14.18 7.60 1.92
N VAL A 110 -13.04 7.04 1.53
CA VAL A 110 -12.95 5.63 1.08
C VAL A 110 -12.49 4.72 2.21
N ALA A 111 -12.75 3.41 2.10
CA ALA A 111 -12.42 2.46 3.16
C ALA A 111 -10.91 2.42 3.43
N LEU A 112 -10.49 2.55 4.69
CA LEU A 112 -9.09 2.50 5.07
C LEU A 112 -8.72 1.06 5.48
N ALA A 113 -7.76 0.49 4.75
CA ALA A 113 -7.20 -0.84 4.92
C ALA A 113 -8.24 -1.95 5.16
N PRO A 114 -9.29 -2.09 4.31
CA PRO A 114 -10.24 -3.17 4.48
C PRO A 114 -9.55 -4.53 4.36
N VAL A 115 -10.05 -5.52 5.10
CA VAL A 115 -9.54 -6.90 5.07
C VAL A 115 -10.66 -7.88 4.76
N TRP A 116 -10.34 -9.00 4.12
CA TRP A 116 -11.31 -10.08 3.91
C TRP A 116 -11.68 -10.73 5.25
N ASN A 117 -12.95 -11.01 5.46
CA ASN A 117 -13.43 -11.65 6.69
C ASN A 117 -12.77 -13.01 6.99
N SER A 118 -12.50 -13.80 5.95
CA SER A 118 -11.77 -15.09 6.05
C SER A 118 -10.44 -14.96 6.78
N THR A 119 -9.78 -13.81 6.65
CA THR A 119 -8.48 -13.54 7.26
C THR A 119 -8.59 -13.31 8.77
N ARG A 120 -9.79 -12.93 9.26
CA ARG A 120 -10.08 -12.67 10.68
C ARG A 120 -10.61 -13.89 11.45
N THR A 121 -11.01 -14.96 10.77
CA THR A 121 -11.56 -16.16 11.41
C THR A 121 -10.54 -17.29 11.52
N PRO A 122 -10.40 -17.95 12.69
CA PRO A 122 -9.59 -19.16 12.85
C PRO A 122 -9.89 -20.28 11.81
N PRO A 123 -8.87 -20.89 11.19
CA PRO A 123 -7.46 -20.57 11.33
C PRO A 123 -7.16 -19.22 10.66
N LEU A 124 -6.82 -18.24 11.52
CA LEU A 124 -6.18 -16.99 11.10
C LEU A 124 -5.00 -17.44 10.24
N PHE A 125 -4.57 -16.61 9.30
CA PHE A 125 -3.36 -16.88 8.49
C PHE A 125 -3.55 -17.77 7.24
N THR A 126 -4.76 -17.91 6.69
CA THR A 126 -4.86 -18.34 5.28
C THR A 126 -4.90 -17.10 4.38
N THR A 127 -4.09 -17.10 3.32
CA THR A 127 -4.35 -16.24 2.16
C THR A 127 -5.80 -16.44 1.75
N PRO A 128 -6.55 -15.39 1.38
CA PRO A 128 -7.89 -15.55 0.84
C PRO A 128 -7.83 -16.58 -0.28
N ASP A 129 -8.45 -17.74 -0.07
CA ASP A 129 -8.38 -18.86 -1.01
C ASP A 129 -9.76 -19.02 -1.63
N PRO A 130 -9.92 -18.82 -2.95
CA PRO A 130 -11.18 -19.02 -3.66
C PRO A 130 -11.81 -20.39 -3.39
N SER A 131 -11.00 -21.42 -3.07
CA SER A 131 -11.51 -22.75 -2.72
C SER A 131 -12.32 -22.78 -1.41
N GLN A 132 -12.24 -21.74 -0.58
CA GLN A 132 -13.10 -21.56 0.59
C GLN A 132 -14.56 -21.32 0.19
N CYS A 133 -14.77 -20.82 -1.03
CA CYS A 133 -16.07 -20.73 -1.67
C CYS A 133 -16.37 -22.10 -2.29
N GLY A 134 -17.45 -22.77 -1.90
CA GLY A 134 -17.77 -24.12 -2.42
C GLY A 134 -17.90 -24.23 -3.95
N ASN A 135 -17.94 -23.08 -4.66
CA ASN A 135 -17.96 -22.95 -6.11
C ASN A 135 -16.68 -22.35 -6.72
N GLY A 136 -15.65 -22.03 -5.91
CA GLY A 136 -14.44 -21.34 -6.38
C GLY A 136 -14.60 -19.85 -6.69
N LYS A 137 -15.78 -19.25 -6.41
CA LYS A 137 -16.12 -17.88 -6.85
C LYS A 137 -16.26 -16.92 -5.66
N PRO A 138 -15.19 -16.24 -5.24
CA PRO A 138 -15.23 -15.28 -4.13
C PRO A 138 -16.23 -14.14 -4.32
N TRP A 139 -16.52 -13.78 -5.57
CA TRP A 139 -17.43 -12.68 -5.92
C TRP A 139 -18.92 -13.06 -5.97
N GLN A 140 -19.28 -14.31 -5.69
CA GLN A 140 -20.67 -14.77 -5.75
C GLN A 140 -21.18 -15.25 -4.40
N SER A 141 -22.50 -15.23 -4.21
CA SER A 141 -23.14 -15.93 -3.10
C SER A 141 -22.85 -17.45 -3.18
N PRO A 142 -22.56 -18.12 -2.07
CA PRO A 142 -22.58 -17.61 -0.69
C PRO A 142 -21.21 -17.10 -0.19
N CYS A 143 -20.22 -16.85 -1.05
CA CYS A 143 -18.88 -16.47 -0.59
C CYS A 143 -18.74 -15.01 -0.19
N THR A 144 -19.61 -14.15 -0.73
CA THR A 144 -19.79 -12.78 -0.26
C THR A 144 -21.29 -12.44 -0.20
N SER A 145 -21.66 -11.60 0.76
CA SER A 145 -22.95 -10.90 0.81
C SER A 145 -22.88 -9.49 0.24
N GLN A 146 -21.67 -8.98 -0.01
CA GLN A 146 -21.47 -7.64 -0.50
C GLN A 146 -21.72 -7.61 -2.02
N PRO A 147 -22.34 -6.54 -2.54
CA PRO A 147 -22.41 -6.35 -3.98
C PRO A 147 -20.99 -6.31 -4.55
N THR A 148 -20.83 -7.03 -5.66
CA THR A 148 -19.62 -7.07 -6.46
C THR A 148 -19.94 -6.62 -7.87
N GLU A 149 -18.94 -6.01 -8.51
CA GLU A 149 -18.99 -5.60 -9.90
C GLU A 149 -18.03 -6.45 -10.71
N ILE A 150 -18.53 -7.06 -11.79
CA ILE A 150 -17.72 -7.89 -12.66
C ILE A 150 -17.33 -7.09 -13.88
N ASN A 151 -16.03 -6.91 -14.06
CA ASN A 151 -15.44 -6.31 -15.25
C ASN A 151 -14.49 -7.32 -15.87
N ASN A 152 -14.93 -7.93 -16.98
CA ASN A 152 -14.18 -9.00 -17.61
C ASN A 152 -14.20 -8.92 -19.14
N ASN A 153 -13.20 -9.55 -19.73
CA ASN A 153 -13.06 -9.66 -21.17
C ASN A 153 -12.58 -11.08 -21.53
N PRO A 154 -13.45 -12.10 -21.43
CA PRO A 154 -13.06 -13.49 -21.66
C PRO A 154 -12.57 -13.77 -23.10
N GLY A 155 -12.84 -12.86 -24.05
CA GLY A 155 -12.31 -12.96 -25.42
C GLY A 155 -10.83 -12.58 -25.52
N LEU A 156 -10.37 -11.63 -24.70
CA LEU A 156 -8.98 -11.20 -24.63
C LEU A 156 -8.20 -12.00 -23.58
N CYS A 157 -8.84 -12.30 -22.45
CA CYS A 157 -8.30 -13.10 -21.35
C CYS A 157 -9.17 -14.34 -21.14
N PRO A 158 -8.99 -15.39 -21.96
CA PRO A 158 -9.73 -16.64 -21.81
C PRO A 158 -9.23 -17.49 -20.61
N THR A 159 -8.26 -16.97 -19.86
CA THR A 159 -7.68 -17.61 -18.68
C THR A 159 -8.46 -17.24 -17.41
N GLY A 160 -8.37 -18.11 -16.41
CA GLY A 160 -9.12 -17.97 -15.17
C GLY A 160 -10.63 -18.22 -15.33
N GLU A 161 -11.35 -18.34 -14.22
CA GLU A 161 -12.80 -18.62 -14.26
C GLU A 161 -13.63 -17.37 -14.59
N LEU A 162 -13.09 -16.19 -14.33
CA LEU A 162 -13.76 -14.91 -14.58
C LEU A 162 -13.34 -14.26 -15.89
N GLY A 163 -12.08 -14.45 -16.32
CA GLY A 163 -11.49 -13.76 -17.47
C GLY A 163 -11.39 -12.24 -17.25
N GLY A 164 -11.20 -11.81 -15.99
CA GLY A 164 -11.12 -10.41 -15.57
C GLY A 164 -11.23 -10.27 -14.05
N HIS A 165 -11.79 -9.15 -13.62
CA HIS A 165 -11.82 -8.68 -12.23
C HIS A 165 -13.21 -8.78 -11.61
N ALA A 166 -13.22 -8.99 -10.30
CA ALA A 166 -14.38 -8.77 -9.47
C ALA A 166 -14.07 -7.70 -8.43
N ASN A 167 -14.92 -6.67 -8.37
CA ASN A 167 -14.65 -5.44 -7.65
C ASN A 167 -15.64 -5.23 -6.52
N TRP A 168 -15.16 -4.78 -5.37
CA TRP A 168 -15.98 -4.56 -4.18
C TRP A 168 -16.20 -3.08 -3.89
N ILE A 169 -15.13 -2.35 -3.54
CA ILE A 169 -15.19 -0.94 -3.09
C ILE A 169 -13.88 -0.21 -3.37
N ALA A 170 -13.94 1.12 -3.38
CA ALA A 170 -12.76 1.96 -3.23
C ALA A 170 -12.08 1.73 -1.88
N ALA A 171 -10.76 1.58 -1.88
CA ALA A 171 -10.00 1.35 -0.66
C ALA A 171 -8.62 2.02 -0.69
N THR A 172 -8.17 2.43 0.50
CA THR A 172 -6.83 3.00 0.73
C THR A 172 -6.00 2.04 1.57
N TYR A 173 -4.83 1.68 1.08
CA TYR A 173 -3.82 0.92 1.81
C TYR A 173 -2.56 1.74 2.01
N MET A 174 -1.88 1.49 3.12
CA MET A 174 -0.58 2.06 3.41
C MET A 174 0.38 0.92 3.65
N GLY A 175 1.63 1.02 3.22
CA GLY A 175 2.54 -0.11 3.32
C GLY A 175 3.88 0.13 2.66
N ARG A 176 4.63 -0.96 2.46
CA ARG A 176 5.91 -0.93 1.76
C ARG A 176 5.74 -1.40 0.34
N LEU A 177 6.18 -0.58 -0.60
CA LEU A 177 6.11 -0.87 -2.02
C LEU A 177 7.30 -1.75 -2.43
N THR A 178 7.07 -2.62 -3.39
CA THR A 178 8.09 -3.38 -4.11
C THR A 178 7.70 -3.35 -5.57
N TRP A 179 8.66 -3.03 -6.44
CA TRP A 179 8.46 -3.15 -7.88
C TRP A 179 8.29 -4.62 -8.23
N GLU A 180 7.28 -4.94 -9.02
CA GLU A 180 7.11 -6.28 -9.54
C GLU A 180 7.52 -6.34 -11.00
N SER A 181 6.77 -5.66 -11.86
CA SER A 181 6.97 -5.76 -13.31
C SER A 181 6.37 -4.58 -14.07
N HIS A 182 6.66 -4.52 -15.37
CA HIS A 182 5.98 -3.71 -16.36
C HIS A 182 5.51 -4.67 -17.44
N SER A 183 4.21 -4.67 -17.75
CA SER A 183 3.69 -5.51 -18.84
C SER A 183 4.11 -4.92 -20.19
N LEU A 184 4.06 -5.73 -21.26
CA LEU A 184 4.49 -5.27 -22.58
C LEU A 184 3.45 -4.30 -23.17
N GLU A 185 3.90 -3.30 -23.93
CA GLU A 185 3.04 -2.44 -24.77
C GLU A 185 2.01 -3.22 -25.64
N SER A 186 2.32 -4.47 -26.00
CA SER A 186 1.40 -5.34 -26.75
C SER A 186 0.28 -6.01 -25.93
N GLN A 187 0.29 -5.82 -24.61
CA GLN A 187 -0.72 -6.31 -23.66
C GLN A 187 -1.50 -5.09 -23.14
N ASP A 188 -1.19 -4.61 -21.95
CA ASP A 188 -1.78 -3.42 -21.32
C ASP A 188 -0.78 -2.31 -20.93
N ASP A 189 0.53 -2.59 -21.01
CA ASP A 189 1.58 -1.63 -20.63
C ASP A 189 1.43 -1.16 -19.17
N ASP A 190 1.06 -2.09 -18.30
CA ASP A 190 0.68 -1.83 -16.93
C ASP A 190 1.89 -1.86 -15.99
N TYR A 191 1.91 -0.91 -15.05
CA TYR A 191 2.92 -0.79 -14.01
C TYR A 191 2.48 -1.55 -12.77
N ASN A 192 3.25 -2.59 -12.43
CA ASN A 192 2.87 -3.58 -11.45
C ASN A 192 3.76 -3.48 -10.19
N PHE A 193 3.10 -3.37 -9.03
CA PHE A 193 3.75 -3.30 -7.73
C PHE A 193 3.12 -4.29 -6.76
N ASN A 194 3.92 -4.67 -5.76
CA ASN A 194 3.43 -5.34 -4.57
C ASN A 194 3.51 -4.39 -3.37
N LEU A 195 2.41 -4.26 -2.63
CA LEU A 195 2.40 -3.54 -1.36
C LEU A 195 2.29 -4.52 -0.21
N LEU A 196 3.28 -4.50 0.68
CA LEU A 196 3.15 -5.15 1.97
C LEU A 196 2.44 -4.18 2.93
N PRO A 197 1.15 -4.40 3.28
CA PRO A 197 0.40 -3.42 4.05
C PRO A 197 1.02 -3.22 5.43
N TRP A 198 1.10 -1.98 5.86
CA TRP A 198 1.47 -1.64 7.22
C TRP A 198 0.24 -1.85 8.10
N ILE A 199 0.36 -2.81 9.01
CA ILE A 199 -0.68 -3.18 9.95
C ILE A 199 -0.19 -2.75 11.33
N PRO A 200 -0.91 -1.89 12.07
CA PRO A 200 -0.52 -1.48 13.42
C PRO A 200 -0.29 -2.72 14.29
N SER A 201 0.69 -2.68 15.18
CA SER A 201 1.11 -3.82 16.02
C SER A 201 0.01 -4.41 16.92
N THR A 202 -1.13 -3.74 17.05
CA THR A 202 -2.31 -4.19 17.80
C THR A 202 -3.30 -5.00 16.96
N ALA A 203 -3.22 -4.95 15.63
CA ALA A 203 -4.04 -5.75 14.75
C ALA A 203 -3.40 -7.13 14.56
N LEU A 204 -4.05 -8.16 15.09
CA LEU A 204 -3.58 -9.55 15.09
C LEU A 204 -3.63 -10.25 13.72
N VAL A 205 -3.89 -9.55 12.62
CA VAL A 205 -4.27 -10.16 11.34
C VAL A 205 -3.50 -9.55 10.17
N PRO A 206 -2.52 -10.25 9.57
CA PRO A 206 -1.59 -9.62 8.65
C PRO A 206 -1.85 -9.74 7.14
N TRP A 207 -2.97 -10.26 6.63
CA TRP A 207 -2.95 -10.72 5.23
C TRP A 207 -4.19 -10.35 4.43
N ILE A 208 -4.01 -9.42 3.49
CA ILE A 208 -4.84 -9.25 2.30
C ILE A 208 -4.09 -9.74 1.05
N THR A 209 -3.05 -10.57 1.23
CA THR A 209 -2.10 -10.88 0.17
C THR A 209 -2.71 -11.76 -0.91
N SER A 210 -2.22 -11.61 -2.15
CA SER A 210 -2.57 -12.50 -3.26
C SER A 210 -2.12 -13.94 -2.98
N THR A 211 -2.74 -14.89 -3.67
CA THR A 211 -2.50 -16.33 -3.54
C THR A 211 -1.31 -16.85 -4.34
N ASP A 212 -0.77 -16.06 -5.28
CA ASP A 212 0.00 -16.64 -6.39
C ASP A 212 1.43 -16.10 -6.54
N ASN A 213 1.71 -14.89 -6.04
CA ASN A 213 3.08 -14.38 -6.10
C ASN A 213 3.80 -14.74 -4.80
N GLN A 214 4.93 -15.44 -4.92
CA GLN A 214 5.83 -15.73 -3.79
C GLN A 214 6.30 -14.45 -3.06
N LEU A 215 6.03 -13.28 -3.65
CA LEU A 215 6.09 -11.97 -3.03
C LEU A 215 4.78 -11.73 -2.25
N THR A 216 4.87 -11.85 -0.93
CA THR A 216 3.74 -11.71 0.01
C THR A 216 3.22 -10.27 0.07
N GLY A 217 2.39 -9.85 -0.88
CA GLY A 217 1.85 -8.48 -0.98
C GLY A 217 0.42 -8.41 -1.54
N LEU A 218 -0.20 -7.24 -1.39
CA LEU A 218 -1.36 -6.81 -2.16
C LEU A 218 -0.88 -6.37 -3.53
N HIS A 219 -1.43 -6.95 -4.59
CA HIS A 219 -1.08 -6.58 -5.96
C HIS A 219 -1.65 -5.21 -6.30
N ILE A 220 -0.89 -4.41 -7.05
CA ILE A 220 -1.24 -3.04 -7.39
C ILE A 220 -0.89 -2.81 -8.85
N GLU A 221 -1.85 -2.31 -9.60
CA GLU A 221 -1.68 -2.11 -11.04
C GLU A 221 -2.34 -0.82 -11.53
N PHE A 222 -1.69 -0.20 -12.52
CA PHE A 222 -2.25 0.90 -13.28
C PHE A 222 -1.62 1.00 -14.67
N SER A 223 -2.43 1.44 -15.64
CA SER A 223 -2.00 1.62 -17.03
C SER A 223 -1.12 2.83 -17.28
N SER A 224 -0.03 2.62 -18.00
CA SER A 224 0.92 3.67 -18.42
C SER A 224 0.24 4.74 -19.27
N ASP A 225 -0.55 4.32 -20.27
CA ASP A 225 -1.32 5.15 -21.21
C ASP A 225 -2.30 6.08 -20.47
N GLU A 226 -2.75 5.70 -19.27
CA GLU A 226 -3.64 6.53 -18.43
C GLU A 226 -2.87 7.39 -17.42
N THR A 227 -1.61 7.07 -17.13
CA THR A 227 -0.84 7.62 -16.01
C THR A 227 0.57 8.08 -16.41
N ILE A 228 1.59 7.25 -16.23
CA ILE A 228 3.00 7.64 -16.16
C ILE A 228 3.58 8.15 -17.48
N ASP A 229 3.02 7.75 -18.63
CA ASP A 229 3.33 8.33 -19.94
C ASP A 229 3.05 9.84 -20.01
N HIS A 230 2.26 10.33 -19.06
CA HIS A 230 1.86 11.72 -18.93
C HIS A 230 2.46 12.41 -17.70
N PHE A 231 3.38 11.77 -16.98
CA PHE A 231 3.97 12.33 -15.77
C PHE A 231 5.35 12.94 -16.05
N HIS A 232 5.48 14.26 -15.81
CA HIS A 232 6.69 15.02 -16.15
C HIS A 232 7.39 15.68 -14.96
N THR A 233 7.01 15.31 -13.73
CA THR A 233 7.80 15.76 -12.59
C THR A 233 9.10 14.94 -12.49
N PRO A 234 10.21 15.55 -12.01
CA PRO A 234 11.53 14.94 -12.05
C PRO A 234 11.61 13.48 -11.59
N TRP A 235 10.96 13.12 -10.49
CA TRP A 235 10.95 11.77 -9.95
C TRP A 235 10.20 10.78 -10.85
N TRP A 236 8.98 11.12 -11.29
CA TRP A 236 8.19 10.25 -12.16
C TRP A 236 8.84 10.05 -13.53
N SER A 237 9.41 11.11 -14.13
CA SER A 237 10.16 10.96 -15.38
C SER A 237 11.42 10.11 -15.22
N SER A 238 12.10 10.20 -14.07
CA SER A 238 13.25 9.35 -13.76
C SER A 238 12.83 7.89 -13.55
N PHE A 239 11.70 7.67 -12.89
CA PHE A 239 11.16 6.33 -12.65
C PHE A 239 10.70 5.67 -13.95
N HIS A 240 9.96 6.40 -14.80
CA HIS A 240 9.58 5.97 -16.14
C HIS A 240 10.82 5.57 -16.98
N SER A 241 11.82 6.45 -17.01
CA SER A 241 13.08 6.16 -17.72
C SER A 241 13.81 4.95 -17.14
N ALA A 242 13.73 4.72 -15.83
CA ALA A 242 14.34 3.56 -15.17
C ALA A 242 13.67 2.24 -15.56
N VAL A 243 12.36 2.24 -15.79
CA VAL A 243 11.61 1.12 -16.34
C VAL A 243 12.02 0.90 -17.81
N ASP A 244 11.82 1.91 -18.66
CA ASP A 244 12.11 1.86 -20.11
C ASP A 244 13.56 1.47 -20.45
N ASP A 245 14.55 1.98 -19.70
CA ASP A 245 15.95 1.69 -19.95
C ASP A 245 16.29 0.21 -19.71
N ASP A 246 15.63 -0.41 -18.73
CA ASP A 246 15.85 -1.82 -18.38
C ASP A 246 15.07 -2.75 -19.34
N ASP A 247 14.01 -2.27 -19.98
CA ASP A 247 13.26 -2.96 -21.07
C ASP A 247 14.12 -3.22 -22.32
N SER A 248 15.25 -2.54 -22.46
CA SER A 248 16.18 -2.75 -23.58
C SER A 248 16.97 -4.07 -23.52
N ARG A 249 16.95 -4.80 -22.38
CA ARG A 249 17.76 -6.02 -22.20
C ARG A 249 16.97 -7.30 -22.48
N SER A 250 16.89 -7.69 -23.75
CA SER A 250 16.35 -9.01 -24.14
C SER A 250 17.10 -10.14 -23.43
N ILE A 251 16.58 -10.59 -22.30
CA ILE A 251 17.02 -11.83 -21.69
C ILE A 251 16.41 -12.94 -22.55
N ALA A 252 17.24 -13.59 -23.35
CA ALA A 252 16.87 -14.83 -24.00
C ALA A 252 16.39 -15.79 -22.91
N ASN A 253 15.10 -16.11 -22.91
CA ASN A 253 14.46 -16.99 -21.94
C ASN A 253 15.26 -18.30 -21.83
N PRO A 254 15.90 -18.61 -20.68
CA PRO A 254 16.75 -19.79 -20.54
C PRO A 254 15.97 -21.11 -20.42
N PHE A 255 14.63 -21.09 -20.46
CA PHE A 255 13.78 -22.26 -20.23
C PHE A 255 13.04 -22.80 -21.46
N GLY A 256 13.28 -22.27 -22.68
CA GLY A 256 12.88 -22.94 -23.93
C GLY A 256 11.36 -23.11 -24.19
N GLU A 257 10.49 -22.61 -23.31
CA GLU A 257 9.03 -22.61 -23.43
C GLU A 257 8.52 -21.16 -23.45
N PRO A 258 7.47 -20.82 -24.23
CA PRO A 258 6.97 -19.46 -24.40
C PRO A 258 6.12 -19.01 -23.21
N ARG A 259 6.64 -19.08 -21.98
CA ARG A 259 6.12 -18.24 -20.89
C ARG A 259 6.81 -16.89 -20.99
N ARG A 260 6.14 -15.96 -21.67
CA ARG A 260 6.47 -14.53 -21.69
C ARG A 260 6.00 -13.87 -20.39
N GLU A 261 6.40 -14.39 -19.24
CA GLU A 261 6.34 -13.58 -18.04
C GLU A 261 7.59 -12.73 -18.00
N MET A 262 7.30 -11.44 -18.12
CA MET A 262 8.16 -10.34 -18.49
C MET A 262 8.96 -9.91 -17.27
N VAL A 263 10.28 -9.92 -17.39
CA VAL A 263 11.17 -9.42 -16.34
C VAL A 263 11.95 -8.26 -16.91
N TRP A 264 11.33 -7.08 -16.89
CA TRP A 264 11.90 -5.84 -17.36
C TRP A 264 11.76 -4.76 -16.27
N GLY A 265 12.66 -3.77 -16.23
CA GLY A 265 12.70 -2.78 -15.12
C GLY A 265 13.36 -3.22 -13.81
N GLU A 266 13.59 -4.52 -13.60
CA GLU A 266 13.74 -5.13 -12.26
C GLU A 266 14.86 -4.55 -11.37
N ARG A 267 15.91 -3.91 -11.90
CA ARG A 267 17.00 -3.42 -11.06
C ARG A 267 16.90 -1.93 -10.79
N LYS A 268 16.74 -1.11 -11.82
CA LYS A 268 16.69 0.35 -11.63
C LYS A 268 15.37 0.77 -10.99
N ALA A 269 14.24 0.30 -11.52
CA ALA A 269 12.92 0.65 -10.99
C ALA A 269 12.77 0.13 -9.55
N LEU A 270 13.15 -1.12 -9.31
CA LEU A 270 13.17 -1.71 -7.96
C LEU A 270 14.02 -0.88 -6.99
N GLN A 271 15.23 -0.43 -7.38
CA GLN A 271 16.06 0.41 -6.51
C GLN A 271 15.41 1.74 -6.14
N MET A 272 14.52 2.27 -6.98
CA MET A 272 13.83 3.53 -6.71
C MET A 272 12.66 3.39 -5.73
N VAL A 273 12.03 2.22 -5.63
CA VAL A 273 10.80 2.03 -4.83
C VAL A 273 10.87 0.96 -3.77
N GLN A 274 11.87 0.06 -3.81
CA GLN A 274 11.95 -1.10 -2.92
C GLN A 274 11.95 -0.68 -1.46
N GLY A 275 10.91 -1.10 -0.75
CA GLY A 275 10.76 -0.88 0.68
C GLY A 275 10.26 0.52 1.04
N ASN A 276 10.15 1.45 0.09
CA ASN A 276 9.61 2.78 0.33
C ASN A 276 8.19 2.67 0.87
N PHE A 277 7.86 3.55 1.79
CA PHE A 277 6.49 3.66 2.26
C PHE A 277 5.61 4.27 1.18
N ALA A 278 4.43 3.71 0.99
CA ALA A 278 3.44 4.22 0.06
C ALA A 278 2.05 4.26 0.69
N ILE A 279 1.24 5.20 0.22
CA ILE A 279 -0.21 5.30 0.42
C ILE A 279 -0.83 5.09 -0.96
N VAL A 280 -1.71 4.10 -1.09
CA VAL A 280 -2.26 3.68 -2.37
C VAL A 280 -3.76 3.58 -2.23
N THR A 281 -4.48 4.23 -3.13
CA THR A 281 -5.94 4.21 -3.20
C THR A 281 -6.38 3.79 -4.58
N GLY A 282 -7.29 2.83 -4.64
CA GLY A 282 -7.85 2.35 -5.89
C GLY A 282 -9.06 1.47 -5.66
N LEU A 283 -9.43 0.72 -6.69
CA LEU A 283 -10.55 -0.21 -6.63
C LEU A 283 -10.08 -1.55 -6.08
N MET A 284 -10.61 -1.95 -4.92
CA MET A 284 -10.27 -3.22 -4.27
C MET A 284 -11.10 -4.35 -4.84
N GLY A 285 -10.42 -5.40 -5.27
CA GLY A 285 -11.05 -6.56 -5.87
C GLY A 285 -10.21 -7.83 -5.81
N VAL A 286 -10.55 -8.75 -6.70
CA VAL A 286 -9.70 -9.89 -7.03
C VAL A 286 -9.51 -9.98 -8.54
N ASP A 287 -8.26 -10.18 -8.98
CA ASP A 287 -7.95 -10.54 -10.37
C ASP A 287 -8.07 -12.04 -10.53
N CYS A 288 -9.17 -12.49 -11.13
CA CYS A 288 -9.40 -13.90 -11.44
C CYS A 288 -9.27 -14.21 -12.94
N ALA A 289 -8.52 -13.38 -13.69
CA ALA A 289 -7.99 -13.69 -15.02
C ALA A 289 -6.69 -14.49 -14.93
N HIS A 290 -5.86 -14.23 -13.92
CA HIS A 290 -4.56 -14.87 -13.73
C HIS A 290 -4.52 -15.75 -12.48
N SER A 291 -4.54 -15.14 -11.30
CA SER A 291 -4.15 -15.76 -10.02
C SER A 291 -5.30 -15.91 -9.00
N CYS A 292 -6.44 -15.30 -9.30
CA CYS A 292 -7.56 -15.09 -8.38
C CYS A 292 -7.11 -14.57 -7.01
N GLY A 293 -6.23 -13.56 -7.06
CA GLY A 293 -5.61 -12.90 -5.92
C GLY A 293 -6.17 -11.51 -5.66
N ALA A 294 -6.01 -11.04 -4.43
CA ALA A 294 -6.41 -9.70 -4.03
C ALA A 294 -5.57 -8.62 -4.73
N GLU A 295 -6.24 -7.58 -5.22
CA GLU A 295 -5.65 -6.57 -6.08
C GLU A 295 -6.28 -5.18 -5.86
N ILE A 296 -5.48 -4.14 -6.09
CA ILE A 296 -5.91 -2.77 -6.34
C ILE A 296 -5.66 -2.40 -7.81
N HIS A 297 -6.70 -2.41 -8.63
CA HIS A 297 -6.67 -2.03 -10.04
C HIS A 297 -8.04 -1.43 -10.41
N PRO A 298 -8.11 -0.21 -10.99
CA PRO A 298 -7.04 0.77 -11.10
C PRO A 298 -6.62 1.37 -9.77
N VAL A 299 -5.33 1.72 -9.69
CA VAL A 299 -4.89 2.77 -8.78
C VAL A 299 -5.42 4.12 -9.26
N TRP A 300 -6.17 4.79 -8.39
CA TRP A 300 -6.60 6.16 -8.57
C TRP A 300 -5.63 7.17 -7.95
N ALA A 301 -5.01 6.84 -6.82
CA ALA A 301 -4.08 7.75 -6.16
C ALA A 301 -2.93 7.00 -5.49
N MET A 302 -1.73 7.57 -5.57
CA MET A 302 -0.54 7.01 -4.94
C MET A 302 0.35 8.13 -4.41
N ALA A 303 0.85 7.98 -3.19
CA ALA A 303 1.93 8.78 -2.62
C ALA A 303 3.07 7.84 -2.20
N ILE A 304 4.31 8.13 -2.60
CA ILE A 304 5.51 7.35 -2.28
C ILE A 304 6.46 8.24 -1.49
N HIS A 305 6.93 7.77 -0.34
CA HIS A 305 7.99 8.41 0.44
C HIS A 305 9.34 8.06 -0.17
N VAL A 306 9.90 8.97 -0.98
CA VAL A 306 11.07 8.69 -1.83
C VAL A 306 12.40 9.14 -1.20
N GLN A 307 12.37 9.95 -0.14
CA GLN A 307 13.56 10.38 0.61
C GLN A 307 13.25 10.66 2.08
N ASP A 308 13.88 9.94 3.03
CA ASP A 308 13.76 10.20 4.48
C ASP A 308 14.92 11.07 5.02
N ASP A 309 14.93 12.35 4.67
CA ASP A 309 15.84 13.36 5.21
C ASP A 309 15.05 14.43 5.99
N PRO A 310 15.35 14.73 7.28
CA PRO A 310 14.67 15.81 8.00
C PRO A 310 14.67 17.16 7.30
N ASP A 311 15.75 17.48 6.60
CA ASP A 311 15.97 18.79 6.00
C ASP A 311 15.45 18.87 4.57
N ASP A 312 15.08 17.73 3.97
CA ASP A 312 14.53 17.58 2.63
C ASP A 312 13.80 16.23 2.49
N ASP A 313 12.67 16.10 3.17
CA ASP A 313 11.82 14.91 3.14
C ASP A 313 10.96 14.97 1.88
N ARG A 314 11.12 13.99 0.99
CA ARG A 314 10.52 14.03 -0.35
C ARG A 314 9.46 12.96 -0.55
N TRP A 315 8.37 13.38 -1.18
CA TRP A 315 7.26 12.54 -1.57
C TRP A 315 6.93 12.73 -3.04
N ALA A 316 6.64 11.63 -3.74
CA ALA A 316 6.12 11.64 -5.10
C ALA A 316 4.64 11.23 -5.09
N PHE A 317 3.81 11.88 -5.90
CA PHE A 317 2.36 11.70 -5.92
C PHE A 317 1.84 11.51 -7.33
N PHE A 318 0.76 10.76 -7.47
CA PHE A 318 -0.24 11.02 -8.49
C PHE A 318 -1.65 10.81 -7.96
N ALA A 319 -2.62 11.49 -8.57
CA ALA A 319 -4.03 11.27 -8.32
C ALA A 319 -4.84 11.49 -9.60
N ARG A 320 -5.84 10.63 -9.79
CA ARG A 320 -6.88 10.65 -10.82
C ARG A 320 -8.15 10.07 -10.20
N ASN A 321 -9.28 10.23 -10.87
CA ASN A 321 -10.58 9.77 -10.39
C ASN A 321 -11.30 8.88 -11.42
N TRP A 322 -10.53 8.31 -12.33
CA TRP A 322 -10.97 7.42 -13.40
C TRP A 322 -9.81 6.46 -13.74
N GLY A 323 -10.13 5.30 -14.29
CA GLY A 323 -9.18 4.36 -14.90
C GLY A 323 -9.87 3.10 -15.38
N ASN A 324 -9.19 2.26 -16.16
CA ASN A 324 -9.67 0.91 -16.44
C ASN A 324 -8.81 -0.15 -15.72
N GLU A 325 -9.17 -1.41 -15.88
CA GLU A 325 -8.49 -2.56 -15.26
C GLU A 325 -7.64 -3.36 -16.28
N GLY A 326 -7.02 -2.65 -17.21
CA GLY A 326 -6.10 -3.22 -18.19
C GLY A 326 -6.79 -4.07 -19.27
N TYR A 327 -5.99 -4.95 -19.86
CA TYR A 327 -6.33 -5.70 -21.07
C TYR A 327 -7.50 -6.67 -20.84
N CYS A 328 -7.56 -7.26 -19.64
CA CYS A 328 -8.60 -8.20 -19.26
C CYS A 328 -9.92 -7.54 -18.85
N ALA A 329 -9.97 -6.20 -18.71
CA ALA A 329 -11.10 -5.52 -18.09
C ALA A 329 -11.15 -4.01 -18.45
N SER A 330 -11.48 -3.72 -19.71
CA SER A 330 -11.44 -2.36 -20.29
C SER A 330 -12.53 -1.37 -19.84
N LYS A 331 -13.45 -1.77 -18.95
CA LYS A 331 -14.48 -0.84 -18.47
C LYS A 331 -13.83 0.28 -17.66
N LEU A 332 -14.35 1.49 -17.87
CA LEU A 332 -13.94 2.65 -17.09
C LEU A 332 -14.55 2.61 -15.69
N GLU A 333 -13.68 2.51 -14.69
CA GLU A 333 -13.96 2.60 -13.27
C GLU A 333 -13.72 4.03 -12.77
N VAL A 334 -14.65 4.53 -11.96
CA VAL A 334 -14.70 5.94 -11.57
C VAL A 334 -14.77 6.08 -10.05
N LEU A 335 -13.87 6.90 -9.50
CA LEU A 335 -13.99 7.41 -8.14
C LEU A 335 -14.75 8.73 -8.19
N ASN A 336 -15.96 8.79 -7.63
CA ASN A 336 -16.79 9.99 -7.72
C ASN A 336 -16.35 11.10 -6.75
N THR A 337 -15.16 11.67 -6.97
CA THR A 337 -14.61 12.81 -6.25
C THR A 337 -13.87 13.75 -7.20
N GLN A 338 -13.88 15.04 -6.91
CA GLN A 338 -13.09 16.07 -7.61
C GLN A 338 -11.98 16.64 -6.70
N SER A 339 -11.68 15.95 -5.61
CA SER A 339 -10.62 16.28 -4.68
C SER A 339 -10.12 15.00 -4.02
N PHE A 340 -8.81 14.84 -3.93
CA PHE A 340 -8.20 13.69 -3.25
C PHE A 340 -7.27 14.17 -2.15
N THR A 341 -7.42 13.65 -0.94
CA THR A 341 -6.57 14.02 0.21
C THR A 341 -5.73 12.84 0.66
N PHE A 342 -4.41 13.01 0.59
CA PHE A 342 -3.46 12.13 1.25
C PHE A 342 -3.23 12.59 2.68
N ARG A 343 -3.30 11.65 3.64
CA ARG A 343 -2.84 11.86 5.01
C ARG A 343 -1.42 11.32 5.17
N LEU A 344 -0.44 12.21 5.07
CA LEU A 344 0.95 11.85 5.33
C LEU A 344 1.19 11.76 6.84
N PRO A 345 1.93 10.73 7.31
CA PRO A 345 2.21 10.60 8.73
C PRO A 345 3.17 11.69 9.21
N TRP A 346 2.91 12.27 10.37
CA TRP A 346 3.81 13.25 10.98
C TRP A 346 5.11 12.60 11.45
N ARG A 347 6.22 13.33 11.28
CA ARG A 347 7.54 12.81 11.64
C ARG A 347 7.72 12.79 13.16
N PRO A 348 8.07 11.65 13.77
CA PRO A 348 8.18 11.57 15.24
C PRO A 348 9.21 12.55 15.81
N GLY A 349 8.80 13.34 16.79
CA GLY A 349 9.66 14.36 17.42
C GLY A 349 9.75 15.68 16.66
N ALA A 350 9.10 15.78 15.49
CA ALA A 350 8.91 17.06 14.83
C ALA A 350 7.80 17.86 15.54
N THR A 351 7.99 19.17 15.65
CA THR A 351 6.99 20.09 16.21
C THR A 351 6.32 20.95 15.13
N GLN A 352 6.95 21.07 13.97
CA GLN A 352 6.48 21.82 12.82
C GLN A 352 7.05 21.20 11.54
N VAL A 353 6.41 21.49 10.42
CA VAL A 353 6.88 21.18 9.08
C VAL A 353 6.75 22.41 8.20
N ASP A 354 7.77 22.67 7.39
CA ASP A 354 7.77 23.72 6.38
C ASP A 354 7.77 23.08 5.00
N VAL A 355 6.95 23.62 4.09
CA VAL A 355 6.98 23.23 2.67
C VAL A 355 8.11 24.02 2.01
N ILE A 356 9.19 23.33 1.65
CA ILE A 356 10.38 23.95 1.04
C ILE A 356 10.40 23.80 -0.49
N GLY A 357 9.54 22.95 -1.04
CA GLY A 357 9.35 22.79 -2.47
C GLY A 357 8.05 22.03 -2.77
N GLN A 358 7.34 22.46 -3.81
CA GLN A 358 6.16 21.75 -4.32
C GLN A 358 6.13 21.87 -5.85
N ASN A 359 5.78 20.78 -6.51
CA ASN A 359 5.60 20.76 -7.95
C ASN A 359 4.48 19.79 -8.29
N PHE A 360 3.26 20.29 -8.42
CA PHE A 360 2.10 19.51 -8.89
C PHE A 360 1.75 19.95 -10.31
N LEU A 361 1.57 18.99 -11.21
CA LEU A 361 1.25 19.21 -12.62
C LEU A 361 -0.05 18.51 -13.00
N TRP A 362 -0.91 19.22 -13.73
CA TRP A 362 -1.97 18.68 -14.57
C TRP A 362 -1.44 18.37 -15.95
N ARG A 363 -2.00 17.33 -16.58
CA ARG A 363 -1.81 17.05 -18.02
C ARG A 363 -0.37 17.32 -18.46
N SER A 364 0.59 16.86 -17.67
CA SER A 364 2.02 16.93 -17.98
C SER A 364 2.73 18.28 -17.85
N SER A 365 2.04 19.43 -17.77
CA SER A 365 2.75 20.72 -17.87
C SER A 365 2.05 21.92 -17.22
N ASP A 366 0.76 21.82 -16.94
CA ASP A 366 0.00 22.91 -16.32
C ASP A 366 0.13 22.82 -14.80
N ASN A 367 0.33 23.93 -14.10
CA ASN A 367 0.41 23.89 -12.62
C ASN A 367 -0.92 23.40 -12.03
N ALA A 368 -0.85 22.31 -11.27
CA ALA A 368 -1.98 21.82 -10.50
C ALA A 368 -2.15 22.56 -9.18
N SER A 369 -3.41 22.70 -8.78
CA SER A 369 -3.77 23.30 -7.50
C SER A 369 -3.94 22.22 -6.45
N GLY A 370 -3.45 22.51 -5.26
CA GLY A 370 -3.58 21.67 -4.09
C GLY A 370 -3.35 22.48 -2.83
N THR A 371 -3.73 21.92 -1.69
CA THR A 371 -3.51 22.52 -0.38
C THR A 371 -2.70 21.58 0.49
N ILE A 372 -1.80 22.16 1.26
CA ILE A 372 -0.98 21.44 2.24
C ILE A 372 -1.35 21.99 3.62
N ASP A 373 -1.90 21.14 4.46
CA ASP A 373 -2.46 21.50 5.77
C ASP A 373 -1.75 20.71 6.89
N PRO A 374 -0.73 21.31 7.54
CA PRO A 374 -0.04 20.71 8.67
C PRO A 374 -0.93 20.60 9.91
N ARG A 375 -1.07 19.38 10.44
CA ARG A 375 -1.85 19.09 11.64
C ARG A 375 -1.00 18.41 12.71
N PRO A 376 -0.11 19.16 13.39
CA PRO A 376 0.76 18.61 14.41
C PRO A 376 -0.01 17.90 15.55
N ASN A 377 -1.17 18.42 15.94
CA ASN A 377 -2.00 17.82 17.00
C ASN A 377 -2.61 16.47 16.56
N GLU A 378 -2.91 16.31 15.28
CA GLU A 378 -3.38 15.03 14.72
C GLU A 378 -2.24 14.10 14.31
N GLN A 379 -0.97 14.53 14.50
CA GLN A 379 0.20 13.83 13.98
C GLN A 379 0.05 13.50 12.49
N ALA A 380 -0.41 14.47 11.70
CA ALA A 380 -0.59 14.33 10.26
C ALA A 380 -0.25 15.60 9.46
N LEU A 381 0.04 15.41 8.18
CA LEU A 381 0.09 16.46 7.17
C LEU A 381 -0.90 16.07 6.05
N LEU A 382 -1.91 16.90 5.81
CA LEU A 382 -2.88 16.63 4.75
C LEU A 382 -2.43 17.30 3.46
N VAL A 383 -2.39 16.53 2.38
CA VAL A 383 -2.07 17.00 1.04
C VAL A 383 -3.29 16.74 0.16
N THR A 384 -4.01 17.80 -0.17
CA THR A 384 -5.22 17.74 -1.00
C THR A 384 -4.91 18.20 -2.41
N LEU A 385 -5.24 17.36 -3.40
CA LEU A 385 -5.12 17.65 -4.83
C LEU A 385 -6.51 17.85 -5.40
N ASN A 386 -6.71 18.95 -6.13
CA ASN A 386 -7.96 19.17 -6.86
C ASN A 386 -7.95 18.33 -8.14
N LEU A 387 -9.05 17.65 -8.44
CA LEU A 387 -9.24 16.76 -9.59
C LEU A 387 -10.37 17.29 -10.50
N ALA A 388 -10.26 17.05 -11.81
CA ALA A 388 -11.27 17.47 -12.76
C ALA A 388 -12.45 16.51 -12.65
N ALA A 389 -13.55 16.75 -13.37
CA ALA A 389 -14.57 15.73 -13.45
C ALA A 389 -14.01 14.45 -14.10
N PRO A 390 -14.42 13.23 -13.68
CA PRO A 390 -13.87 11.98 -14.21
C PRO A 390 -13.96 11.84 -15.74
N ASN A 391 -15.00 12.42 -16.35
CA ASN A 391 -15.20 12.42 -17.81
C ASN A 391 -14.19 13.29 -18.58
N GLU A 392 -13.51 14.22 -17.92
CA GLU A 392 -12.41 15.00 -18.51
C GLU A 392 -11.13 14.17 -18.63
N LYS A 393 -11.07 13.03 -17.92
CA LYS A 393 -9.94 12.11 -17.92
C LYS A 393 -8.61 12.78 -17.57
N ASP A 394 -8.64 13.71 -16.63
CA ASP A 394 -7.44 14.37 -16.14
C ASP A 394 -6.79 13.64 -14.97
N ARG A 395 -5.56 14.04 -14.70
CA ARG A 395 -4.67 13.46 -13.68
C ARG A 395 -3.71 14.53 -13.19
N VAL A 396 -3.36 14.44 -11.93
CA VAL A 396 -2.34 15.25 -11.28
C VAL A 396 -1.17 14.34 -10.93
N ASN A 397 0.05 14.76 -11.22
CA ASN A 397 1.27 14.13 -10.71
C ASN A 397 2.16 15.18 -10.05
N GLY A 398 2.99 14.79 -9.09
CA GLY A 398 3.91 15.75 -8.52
C GLY A 398 4.83 15.30 -7.43
N GLU A 399 5.52 16.28 -6.86
CA GLU A 399 6.51 16.13 -5.81
C GLU A 399 6.30 17.17 -4.70
N LEU A 400 6.52 16.75 -3.46
CA LEU A 400 6.50 17.59 -2.28
C LEU A 400 7.81 17.43 -1.52
N HIS A 401 8.40 18.56 -1.13
CA HIS A 401 9.61 18.62 -0.32
C HIS A 401 9.30 19.33 0.99
N LEU A 402 9.63 18.66 2.08
CA LEU A 402 9.31 19.09 3.43
C LEU A 402 10.58 19.25 4.25
N LYS A 403 10.58 20.24 5.13
CA LYS A 403 11.59 20.40 6.17
C LYS A 403 10.94 20.28 7.54
N TRP A 404 11.38 19.31 8.32
CA TRP A 404 10.86 19.05 9.66
C TRP A 404 11.66 19.80 10.72
N GLN A 405 10.96 20.50 11.62
CA GLN A 405 11.57 21.29 12.68
C GLN A 405 11.47 20.58 14.04
N GLY A 406 12.32 20.98 15.00
CA GLY A 406 12.36 20.44 16.36
C GLY A 406 13.46 19.39 16.52
N SER A 407 13.12 18.19 17.00
CA SER A 407 14.04 17.05 17.08
C SER A 407 13.50 15.86 16.28
N PRO A 408 13.25 16.06 14.96
CA PRO A 408 12.65 15.03 14.14
C PRO A 408 13.59 13.83 14.08
N LYS A 409 13.07 12.68 14.48
CA LYS A 409 13.74 11.41 14.27
C LYS A 409 13.54 11.00 12.82
N LYS A 410 14.42 10.15 12.30
CA LYS A 410 14.09 9.36 11.11
C LYS A 410 12.69 8.80 11.24
N SER A 411 11.95 8.84 10.12
CA SER A 411 10.54 8.47 10.14
C SER A 411 10.38 7.10 10.81
N PHE A 412 9.22 6.84 11.43
CA PHE A 412 8.98 5.52 12.02
C PHE A 412 9.16 4.39 10.98
N LEU A 413 9.00 4.72 9.69
CA LEU A 413 9.22 3.87 8.52
C LEU A 413 10.69 3.47 8.38
N ALA A 414 11.61 4.42 8.57
CA ALA A 414 13.05 4.17 8.57
C ALA A 414 13.56 3.38 9.78
N ARG A 415 12.86 3.46 10.93
CA ARG A 415 13.16 2.58 12.08
C ARG A 415 12.74 1.13 11.83
N ALA A 416 11.66 0.91 11.09
CA ALA A 416 11.30 -0.43 10.61
C ALA A 416 12.21 -0.90 9.45
N GLU A 417 12.88 0.01 8.71
CA GLU A 417 13.88 -0.30 7.67
C GLU A 417 15.25 -0.72 8.23
N ALA A 418 15.73 -0.03 9.27
CA ALA A 418 17.04 -0.29 9.86
C ALA A 418 17.19 -1.75 10.37
N THR A 419 16.08 -2.36 10.78
CA THR A 419 16.05 -3.73 11.33
C THR A 419 15.96 -4.83 10.25
N ARG A 420 15.73 -4.50 8.97
CA ARG A 420 15.63 -5.52 7.89
C ARG A 420 16.56 -5.28 6.71
N VAL A 421 16.65 -4.05 6.20
CA VAL A 421 17.39 -3.77 4.95
C VAL A 421 18.88 -3.62 5.21
N GLY A 422 19.27 -3.00 6.33
CA GLY A 422 20.68 -2.80 6.70
C GLY A 422 21.46 -4.11 6.84
N ASP A 423 20.82 -5.15 7.38
CA ASP A 423 21.45 -6.46 7.58
C ASP A 423 21.51 -7.28 6.28
N VAL A 424 20.47 -7.19 5.44
CA VAL A 424 20.43 -7.87 4.14
C VAL A 424 21.42 -7.25 3.16
N GLN A 425 21.51 -5.92 3.10
CA GLN A 425 22.41 -5.23 2.17
C GLN A 425 23.88 -5.35 2.59
N LYS A 426 24.17 -5.36 3.90
CA LYS A 426 25.50 -5.73 4.41
C LYS A 426 25.83 -7.20 4.17
N ALA A 427 24.85 -8.11 4.24
CA ALA A 427 25.06 -9.53 3.91
C ALA A 427 25.34 -9.72 2.41
N ILE A 428 24.61 -9.06 1.52
CA ILE A 428 24.83 -9.10 0.07
C ILE A 428 26.20 -8.52 -0.30
N GLN A 429 26.55 -7.32 0.19
CA GLN A 429 27.87 -6.72 -0.06
C GLN A 429 29.02 -7.57 0.51
N LYS A 430 28.81 -8.24 1.65
CA LYS A 430 29.81 -9.14 2.25
C LYS A 430 29.95 -10.48 1.51
N ILE A 431 28.87 -11.01 0.95
CA ILE A 431 28.88 -12.20 0.07
C ILE A 431 29.57 -11.89 -1.26
N GLU A 432 29.31 -10.71 -1.83
CA GLU A 432 29.94 -10.27 -3.08
C GLU A 432 31.44 -10.00 -2.91
N SER A 433 31.85 -9.39 -1.78
CA SER A 433 33.28 -9.18 -1.46
C SER A 433 34.02 -10.48 -1.09
N THR A 434 33.36 -11.48 -0.51
CA THR A 434 33.98 -12.79 -0.21
C THR A 434 34.07 -13.72 -1.43
N LYS A 435 33.18 -13.58 -2.43
CA LYS A 435 33.34 -14.25 -3.73
C LYS A 435 34.57 -13.77 -4.52
N ALA A 436 35.06 -12.56 -4.24
CA ALA A 436 36.25 -12.01 -4.89
C ALA A 436 37.59 -12.51 -4.29
N GLY A 437 37.58 -13.22 -3.16
CA GLY A 437 38.81 -13.69 -2.49
C GLY A 437 38.59 -15.02 -1.79
N GLY A 438 38.61 -16.12 -2.54
CA GLY A 438 38.34 -17.48 -2.07
C GLY A 438 39.37 -18.01 -1.06
N THR A 439 39.33 -17.55 0.19
CA THR A 439 40.11 -18.12 1.29
C THR A 439 39.19 -18.64 2.41
N PRO A 440 39.51 -19.81 3.01
CA PRO A 440 38.73 -20.42 4.09
C PRO A 440 38.48 -19.49 5.30
N ALA A 441 39.40 -18.55 5.57
CA ALA A 441 39.28 -17.57 6.65
C ALA A 441 38.10 -16.59 6.47
N GLY A 442 37.76 -16.23 5.23
CA GLY A 442 36.61 -15.37 4.93
C GLY A 442 35.26 -16.05 5.25
N LYS A 443 35.22 -17.38 5.13
CA LYS A 443 34.03 -18.20 5.44
C LYS A 443 33.78 -18.25 6.95
N THR A 444 34.84 -18.44 7.75
CA THR A 444 34.74 -18.46 9.23
C THR A 444 34.37 -17.08 9.80
N ALA A 445 34.84 -15.99 9.20
CA ALA A 445 34.46 -14.63 9.61
C ALA A 445 33.00 -14.28 9.24
N ALA A 446 32.48 -14.81 8.12
CA ALA A 446 31.07 -14.70 7.77
C ALA A 446 30.18 -15.50 8.74
N GLU A 447 30.58 -16.73 9.10
CA GLU A 447 29.89 -17.56 10.09
C GLU A 447 29.87 -16.92 11.49
N ALA A 448 30.96 -16.28 11.91
CA ALA A 448 31.01 -15.53 13.17
C ALA A 448 30.12 -14.27 13.15
N THR A 449 30.03 -13.57 12.01
CA THR A 449 29.14 -12.39 11.86
C THR A 449 27.67 -12.79 11.88
N ILE A 450 27.33 -13.93 11.25
CA ILE A 450 25.99 -14.52 11.32
C ILE A 450 25.67 -14.92 12.78
N ALA A 451 26.62 -15.50 13.51
CA ALA A 451 26.44 -15.83 14.92
C ALA A 451 26.22 -14.57 15.81
N THR A 452 26.94 -13.47 15.54
CA THR A 452 26.70 -12.19 16.23
C THR A 452 25.36 -11.55 15.86
N ALA A 453 24.94 -11.63 14.60
CA ALA A 453 23.61 -11.16 14.17
C ALA A 453 22.48 -11.98 14.81
N ILE A 454 22.67 -13.30 14.96
CA ILE A 454 21.77 -14.19 15.71
C ILE A 454 21.76 -13.81 17.20
N GLY A 455 22.90 -13.48 17.79
CA GLY A 455 22.99 -13.00 19.19
C GLY A 455 22.28 -11.66 19.43
N ASN A 456 22.42 -10.70 18.52
CA ASN A 456 21.71 -9.41 18.59
C ASN A 456 20.20 -9.58 18.37
N ARG A 457 19.80 -10.51 17.48
CA ARG A 457 18.41 -10.92 17.32
C ARG A 457 17.85 -11.54 18.61
N GLN A 458 18.60 -12.40 19.29
CA GLN A 458 18.20 -12.96 20.58
C GLN A 458 18.05 -11.90 21.68
N ALA A 459 18.86 -10.84 21.65
CA ALA A 459 18.71 -9.70 22.56
C ALA A 459 17.45 -8.85 22.27
N ILE A 460 17.13 -8.61 20.99
CA ILE A 460 15.90 -7.92 20.56
C ILE A 460 14.65 -8.79 20.84
N GLU A 461 14.75 -10.11 20.63
CA GLU A 461 13.72 -11.07 20.99
C GLU A 461 13.53 -11.14 22.51
N ALA A 462 14.60 -11.03 23.31
CA ALA A 462 14.51 -10.93 24.77
C ALA A 462 13.89 -9.60 25.25
N GLU A 463 14.20 -8.47 24.61
CA GLU A 463 13.55 -7.18 24.89
C GLU A 463 12.07 -7.18 24.47
N ALA A 464 11.74 -7.82 23.35
CA ALA A 464 10.36 -8.06 22.94
C ALA A 464 9.64 -9.00 23.93
N GLU A 465 10.29 -10.05 24.43
CA GLU A 465 9.76 -10.94 25.48
C GLU A 465 9.51 -10.18 26.79
N VAL A 466 10.39 -9.26 27.19
CA VAL A 466 10.19 -8.37 28.36
C VAL A 466 9.01 -7.40 28.12
N ALA A 467 8.87 -6.86 26.92
CA ALA A 467 7.71 -6.04 26.55
C ALA A 467 6.39 -6.84 26.52
N ILE A 468 6.45 -8.11 26.11
CA ILE A 468 5.36 -9.08 26.12
C ILE A 468 4.97 -9.50 27.55
N GLU A 469 5.94 -9.67 28.45
CA GLU A 469 5.68 -9.92 29.87
C GLU A 469 5.03 -8.72 30.56
N ASN A 470 5.48 -7.51 30.24
CA ASN A 470 4.90 -6.25 30.74
C ASN A 470 3.48 -5.98 30.20
N ALA A 471 3.10 -6.58 29.06
CA ALA A 471 1.77 -6.46 28.46
C ALA A 471 0.68 -7.35 29.11
N LYS A 472 0.99 -8.09 30.19
CA LYS A 472 0.03 -8.97 30.92
C LYS A 472 -0.72 -9.97 30.01
N LEU A 473 -0.07 -10.51 28.97
CA LEU A 473 -0.69 -11.50 28.10
C LEU A 473 -1.01 -12.82 28.84
N THR A 474 -2.12 -13.44 28.45
CA THR A 474 -2.55 -14.74 29.00
C THR A 474 -1.55 -15.86 28.63
N ALA A 475 -1.48 -16.92 29.44
CA ALA A 475 -0.56 -18.04 29.21
C ALA A 475 -0.72 -18.69 27.82
N ARG A 476 -1.95 -18.68 27.28
CA ARG A 476 -2.27 -19.18 25.94
C ARG A 476 -1.73 -18.28 24.82
N GLN A 477 -1.77 -16.95 25.00
CA GLN A 477 -1.18 -15.99 24.07
C GLN A 477 0.35 -16.08 24.06
N LYS A 478 0.97 -16.30 25.22
CA LYS A 478 2.43 -16.52 25.34
C LYS A 478 2.87 -17.81 24.63
N LEU A 479 2.12 -18.90 24.78
CA LEU A 479 2.42 -20.18 24.13
C LEU A 479 2.34 -20.09 22.59
N LEU A 480 1.34 -19.38 22.06
CA LEU A 480 1.16 -19.16 20.63
C LEU A 480 2.22 -18.26 20.01
N LEU A 481 2.83 -17.35 20.79
CA LEU A 481 3.95 -16.55 20.32
C LEU A 481 5.26 -17.36 20.25
N LYS A 482 5.52 -18.22 21.26
CA LYS A 482 6.71 -19.07 21.28
C LYS A 482 6.74 -20.11 20.16
N GLN A 483 5.57 -20.58 19.71
CA GLN A 483 5.44 -21.48 18.56
C GLN A 483 5.62 -20.79 17.20
N LYS A 484 5.76 -19.45 17.14
CA LYS A 484 5.90 -18.64 15.91
C LYS A 484 7.34 -18.18 15.62
N LEU A 485 8.33 -18.56 16.42
CA LEU A 485 9.74 -18.34 16.08
C LEU A 485 10.16 -19.37 15.03
N PRO A 486 10.78 -18.98 13.89
CA PRO A 486 11.21 -19.93 12.87
C PRO A 486 12.15 -20.98 13.47
N SER A 487 11.92 -22.25 13.16
CA SER A 487 12.85 -23.32 13.52
C SER A 487 14.22 -23.07 12.84
N PRO A 488 15.36 -23.44 13.45
CA PRO A 488 16.68 -22.92 13.08
C PRO A 488 17.23 -23.31 11.70
N ASP A 489 16.57 -24.18 10.93
CA ASP A 489 17.24 -24.89 9.83
C ASP A 489 16.47 -24.88 8.49
N LEU A 490 16.38 -23.69 7.87
CA LEU A 490 16.03 -23.52 6.44
C LEU A 490 17.29 -23.56 5.54
N THR A 491 18.48 -23.77 6.11
CA THR A 491 19.76 -23.78 5.38
C THR A 491 20.14 -25.14 4.79
N ALA A 492 19.55 -26.23 5.27
CA ALA A 492 19.85 -27.58 4.79
C ALA A 492 19.32 -27.85 3.36
N ASP A 493 18.17 -27.30 2.98
CA ASP A 493 17.55 -27.56 1.67
C ASP A 493 18.15 -26.71 0.55
N SER A 494 18.53 -25.47 0.86
CA SER A 494 19.23 -24.58 -0.08
C SER A 494 20.67 -25.02 -0.36
N ARG A 495 21.34 -25.70 0.58
CA ARG A 495 22.69 -26.29 0.35
C ARG A 495 22.67 -27.49 -0.61
N ARG A 496 21.58 -28.24 -0.71
CA ARG A 496 21.48 -29.44 -1.55
C ARG A 496 21.34 -29.11 -3.04
N GLY A 497 20.65 -28.02 -3.38
CA GLY A 497 20.48 -27.56 -4.77
C GLY A 497 21.73 -26.88 -5.37
N VAL A 498 22.56 -26.23 -4.55
CA VAL A 498 23.73 -25.46 -5.02
C VAL A 498 24.95 -26.35 -5.31
N LEU A 499 25.13 -27.47 -4.59
CA LEU A 499 26.29 -28.36 -4.78
C LEU A 499 26.21 -29.24 -6.04
N GLN A 500 25.05 -29.37 -6.69
CA GLN A 500 24.89 -30.18 -7.90
C GLN A 500 25.24 -29.44 -9.21
N ARG A 501 25.40 -28.11 -9.21
CA ARG A 501 25.50 -27.31 -10.46
C ARG A 501 26.85 -26.65 -10.72
N SER A 502 27.85 -26.79 -9.85
CA SER A 502 29.13 -26.07 -9.97
C SER A 502 30.19 -26.76 -10.85
N SER A 503 29.89 -27.85 -11.56
CA SER A 503 30.90 -28.64 -12.27
C SER A 503 31.19 -28.25 -13.74
N THR A 504 30.53 -27.26 -14.34
CA THR A 504 30.80 -26.91 -15.74
C THR A 504 30.66 -25.42 -16.04
N THR A 505 31.79 -24.72 -16.18
CA THR A 505 32.20 -23.97 -17.40
C THR A 505 33.37 -23.01 -17.12
N LYS A 506 34.33 -22.97 -18.06
CA LYS A 506 35.55 -22.16 -18.05
C LYS A 506 35.42 -20.96 -19.01
N SER A 507 35.85 -19.79 -18.51
CA SER A 507 36.66 -18.71 -19.13
C SER A 507 36.37 -18.18 -20.55
N ALA A 508 36.14 -16.86 -20.66
CA ALA A 508 36.84 -15.94 -21.58
C ALA A 508 36.65 -14.44 -21.19
N SER A 509 37.70 -13.66 -21.43
CA SER A 509 38.01 -12.23 -21.16
C SER A 509 37.62 -11.31 -22.36
N SER A 510 37.11 -10.07 -22.30
CA SER A 510 37.60 -8.72 -21.86
C SER A 510 36.63 -7.67 -22.50
N PRO A 511 36.55 -6.39 -22.05
CA PRO A 511 35.46 -5.48 -22.45
C PRO A 511 35.79 -4.55 -23.64
N LEU A 512 34.77 -4.25 -24.46
CA LEU A 512 34.75 -3.25 -25.54
C LEU A 512 33.91 -2.04 -25.11
N VAL A 513 34.46 -0.84 -25.26
CA VAL A 513 33.76 0.44 -25.04
C VAL A 513 33.02 0.82 -26.33
N VAL A 514 31.71 1.10 -26.25
CA VAL A 514 30.90 1.58 -27.37
C VAL A 514 30.13 2.84 -26.95
N SER A 515 30.32 3.93 -27.69
CA SER A 515 29.49 5.13 -27.61
C SER A 515 28.18 4.91 -28.38
N VAL A 516 27.03 5.20 -27.75
CA VAL A 516 25.71 4.97 -28.32
C VAL A 516 25.24 6.20 -29.12
N ALA A 517 24.96 5.99 -30.41
CA ALA A 517 24.21 6.93 -31.25
C ALA A 517 22.70 6.72 -31.06
N PRO A 518 21.85 7.76 -31.25
CA PRO A 518 20.41 7.68 -31.00
C PRO A 518 19.72 6.62 -31.86
N ASP A 519 18.80 5.86 -31.24
CA ASP A 519 18.09 4.72 -31.83
C ASP A 519 17.13 5.15 -32.96
N PRO A 520 17.45 4.86 -34.24
CA PRO A 520 16.60 5.20 -35.36
C PRO A 520 15.29 4.40 -35.39
N ARG A 521 15.21 3.28 -34.64
CA ARG A 521 14.06 2.38 -34.64
C ARG A 521 12.93 2.87 -33.73
N GLY A 522 13.25 3.47 -32.59
CA GLY A 522 12.28 4.18 -31.73
C GLY A 522 11.55 5.28 -32.51
N GLN A 523 12.28 6.14 -33.22
CA GLN A 523 11.66 7.22 -34.01
C GLN A 523 10.79 6.72 -35.18
N ALA A 524 11.12 5.58 -35.78
CA ALA A 524 10.31 5.00 -36.85
C ALA A 524 8.96 4.47 -36.33
N ARG A 525 8.95 3.90 -35.11
CA ARG A 525 7.76 3.35 -34.47
C ARG A 525 6.79 4.42 -33.99
N SER A 526 7.28 5.50 -33.39
CA SER A 526 6.43 6.65 -33.02
C SER A 526 5.73 7.26 -34.25
N ARG A 527 6.40 7.30 -35.41
CA ARG A 527 5.80 7.77 -36.67
C ARG A 527 4.72 6.82 -37.21
N GLN A 528 4.91 5.51 -37.08
CA GLN A 528 3.89 4.52 -37.47
C GLN A 528 2.66 4.61 -36.57
N ARG A 529 2.82 4.76 -35.25
CA ARG A 529 1.71 4.91 -34.29
C ARG A 529 0.93 6.21 -34.54
N ALA A 530 1.62 7.32 -34.81
CA ALA A 530 0.99 8.59 -35.21
C ALA A 530 0.19 8.47 -36.53
N ALA A 531 0.70 7.71 -37.50
CA ALA A 531 -0.01 7.46 -38.75
C ALA A 531 -1.25 6.56 -38.58
N ALA A 532 -1.16 5.52 -37.74
CA ALA A 532 -2.27 4.63 -37.43
C ALA A 532 -3.41 5.36 -36.68
N LEU A 533 -3.07 6.20 -35.69
CA LEU A 533 -4.03 7.03 -34.97
C LEU A 533 -4.72 8.05 -35.88
N LYS A 534 -3.98 8.64 -36.82
CA LYS A 534 -4.55 9.56 -37.82
C LYS A 534 -5.48 8.85 -38.79
N ALA A 535 -5.16 7.61 -39.18
CA ALA A 535 -6.03 6.78 -40.01
C ALA A 535 -7.31 6.37 -39.28
N ALA A 536 -7.21 5.96 -38.01
CA ALA A 536 -8.36 5.59 -37.18
C ALA A 536 -9.34 6.76 -36.97
N ARG A 537 -8.83 7.99 -36.78
CA ARG A 537 -9.65 9.22 -36.68
C ARG A 537 -10.36 9.59 -37.99
N ALA A 538 -9.84 9.16 -39.14
CA ALA A 538 -10.43 9.43 -40.44
C ALA A 538 -11.50 8.40 -40.85
N SER A 539 -11.58 7.27 -40.15
CA SER A 539 -12.50 6.16 -40.45
C SER A 539 -13.75 6.11 -39.56
N THR A 540 -13.93 7.06 -38.65
CA THR A 540 -15.15 7.19 -37.85
C THR A 540 -16.10 8.16 -38.56
N PRO A 541 -17.31 7.73 -38.97
CA PRO A 541 -18.25 8.57 -39.72
C PRO A 541 -18.77 9.78 -38.92
#